data_AF-A0A0F9J8E4-F1
#
_entry.id   AF-A0A0F9J8E4-F1
#
_cell.length_a   1.000
_cell.length_b   1.000
_cell.length_c   1.000
_cell.angle_alpha   90.00
_cell.angle_beta   90.00
_cell.angle_gamma   90.00
#
_symmetry.space_group_name_H-M   'P 1'
#
loop_
_entity.id
_entity.type
_entity.pdbx_description
1 polymer ?
#
loop_
_entity_poly.entity_id
_entity_poly.type
_entity_poly.pdbx_seq_one_letter_code
_entity_poly.pdbx_strand_id
1 'polypeptide(L)'
;YNCGVLLTNQVSVKIMGMFSSNDAIGGNIVAHGCHFRVMFKTKGFSSNNSLKRRAIIVDAPDLPPEETEFFITAAGVADTDKVDIPVTPGLDFEVEKLYEEEDSTSESQDSKLISVKGIGKGTVEGLGALGITSIKDLVNADPDDLSSKLSGASSKTILDWQKNAKGLVKA
;
A
#
# COMPACT_ATOMS: atom_id res chain seq x y z
N TYR A 1 -9.03 -18.24 37.86
CA TYR A 1 -9.06 -16.97 37.10
C TYR A 1 -9.57 -17.25 35.70
N ASN A 2 -10.37 -16.34 35.14
CA ASN A 2 -10.87 -16.42 33.76
C ASN A 2 -10.09 -15.39 32.92
N CYS A 3 -8.88 -15.74 32.50
CA CYS A 3 -8.00 -14.87 31.71
C CYS A 3 -7.58 -15.60 30.43
N GLY A 4 -7.46 -14.83 29.34
CA GLY A 4 -6.84 -15.29 28.10
C GLY A 4 -5.32 -15.23 28.23
N VAL A 5 -4.63 -16.31 27.86
CA VAL A 5 -3.16 -16.36 27.81
C VAL A 5 -2.75 -16.43 26.35
N LEU A 6 -1.99 -15.43 25.89
CA LEU A 6 -1.43 -15.38 24.55
C LEU A 6 0.08 -15.62 24.61
N LEU A 7 0.57 -16.54 23.78
CA LEU A 7 1.98 -16.90 23.68
C LEU A 7 2.41 -16.76 22.22
N THR A 8 3.51 -16.06 21.98
CA THR A 8 4.11 -15.95 20.65
C THR A 8 5.25 -16.94 20.52
N ASN A 9 5.18 -17.85 19.54
CA ASN A 9 6.31 -18.68 19.15
C ASN A 9 6.93 -18.12 17.87
N GLN A 10 8.21 -17.77 17.91
CA GLN A 10 8.94 -17.27 16.74
C GLN A 10 9.47 -18.45 15.92
N VAL A 11 9.13 -18.49 14.64
CA VAL A 11 9.59 -19.53 13.70
C VAL A 11 10.67 -18.92 12.83
N SER A 12 11.87 -19.50 12.89
CA SER A 12 12.98 -19.09 12.02
C SER A 12 13.04 -19.98 10.79
N VAL A 13 13.29 -19.38 9.63
CA VAL A 13 13.52 -20.14 8.40
C VAL A 13 14.94 -20.70 8.45
N LYS A 14 15.07 -22.02 8.56
CA LYS A 14 16.38 -22.65 8.36
C LYS A 14 16.55 -22.89 6.86
N ILE A 15 17.42 -22.10 6.22
CA ILE A 15 17.73 -22.26 4.80
C ILE A 15 18.57 -23.53 4.65
N MET A 16 17.97 -24.60 4.12
CA MET A 16 18.61 -25.91 3.93
C MET A 16 18.84 -26.19 2.43
N GLY A 17 19.54 -25.28 1.76
CA GLY A 17 19.86 -25.39 0.33
C GLY A 17 18.67 -25.02 -0.55
N MET A 18 18.33 -25.87 -1.53
CA MET A 18 17.29 -25.59 -2.53
C MET A 18 15.85 -25.65 -1.97
N PHE A 19 15.68 -26.07 -0.72
CA PHE A 19 14.40 -26.09 0.00
C PHE A 19 14.55 -25.36 1.34
N SER A 20 13.67 -24.40 1.59
CA SER A 20 13.49 -23.80 2.91
C SER A 20 12.41 -24.58 3.66
N SER A 21 12.70 -24.97 4.89
CA SER A 21 11.71 -25.53 5.81
C SER A 21 11.54 -24.58 6.99
N ASN A 22 10.30 -24.32 7.37
CA ASN A 22 9.97 -23.52 8.54
C ASN A 22 9.94 -24.46 9.75
N ASP A 23 11.00 -24.46 10.55
CA ASP A 23 11.10 -25.31 11.73
C ASP A 23 10.76 -24.50 12.98
N ALA A 24 9.62 -24.81 13.60
CA ALA A 24 9.17 -24.14 14.81
C ALA A 24 9.88 -24.76 16.02
N ILE A 25 10.62 -23.95 16.78
CA ILE A 25 11.30 -24.42 18.00
C ILE A 25 10.25 -24.97 18.97
N GLY A 26 10.37 -26.26 19.31
CA GLY A 26 9.45 -26.93 20.23
C GLY A 26 8.02 -27.11 19.72
N GLY A 27 7.80 -27.13 18.41
CA GLY A 27 6.47 -27.16 17.79
C GLY A 27 5.49 -28.20 18.37
N ASN A 28 5.96 -29.41 18.67
CA ASN A 28 5.13 -30.48 19.24
C ASN A 28 4.67 -30.17 20.67
N ILE A 29 5.54 -29.59 21.51
CA ILE A 29 5.18 -29.24 22.89
C ILE A 29 4.14 -28.13 22.89
N VAL A 30 4.34 -27.12 22.04
CA VAL A 30 3.37 -26.03 21.89
C VAL A 30 2.03 -26.57 21.37
N ALA A 31 2.05 -27.50 20.41
CA ALA A 31 0.83 -28.12 19.86
C ALA A 31 -0.04 -28.78 20.94
N HIS A 32 0.57 -29.53 21.86
CA HIS A 32 -0.17 -30.22 22.91
C HIS A 32 -0.61 -29.30 24.05
N GLY A 33 0.08 -28.18 24.26
CA GLY A 33 -0.20 -27.25 25.37
C GLY A 33 -1.17 -26.12 25.04
N CYS A 34 -1.39 -25.80 23.76
CA CYS A 34 -2.27 -24.72 23.34
C CYS A 34 -3.66 -25.23 22.95
N HIS A 35 -4.70 -24.45 23.28
CA HIS A 35 -6.06 -24.70 22.82
C HIS A 35 -6.29 -24.14 21.40
N PHE A 36 -5.64 -23.02 21.06
CA PHE A 36 -5.74 -22.41 19.75
C PHE A 36 -4.33 -22.07 19.25
N ARG A 37 -4.08 -22.38 17.98
CA ARG A 37 -2.83 -22.02 17.31
C ARG A 37 -3.11 -21.29 16.01
N VAL A 38 -2.67 -20.05 15.98
CA VAL A 38 -2.75 -19.18 14.81
C VAL A 38 -1.35 -18.95 14.27
N MET A 39 -1.15 -19.19 12.98
CA MET A 39 0.10 -18.89 12.28
C MET A 39 -0.05 -17.63 11.46
N PHE A 40 0.87 -16.69 11.66
CA PHE A 40 0.94 -15.46 10.87
C PHE A 40 1.89 -15.63 9.69
N LYS A 41 1.49 -15.16 8.51
CA LYS A 41 2.32 -15.09 7.30
C LYS A 41 2.29 -13.67 6.73
N THR A 42 3.42 -13.22 6.22
CA THR A 42 3.52 -12.00 5.40
C THR A 42 3.11 -12.31 3.97
N LYS A 43 2.49 -11.36 3.27
CA LYS A 43 2.13 -11.53 1.86
C LYS A 43 3.31 -11.15 0.95
N GLY A 44 3.77 -12.07 0.11
CA GLY A 44 4.77 -11.81 -0.95
C GLY A 44 6.19 -12.34 -0.66
N PHE A 45 6.98 -12.46 -1.74
CA PHE A 45 8.41 -12.82 -1.70
C PHE A 45 9.31 -11.64 -1.26
N SER A 46 8.82 -10.41 -1.46
CA SER A 46 9.47 -9.21 -0.99
C SER A 46 8.95 -8.86 0.39
N SER A 47 9.82 -8.97 1.39
CA SER A 47 9.60 -8.52 2.75
C SER A 47 9.14 -7.05 2.78
N ASN A 48 8.08 -6.79 3.54
CA ASN A 48 7.76 -5.50 4.16
C ASN A 48 7.19 -4.34 3.32
N ASN A 49 6.91 -4.48 2.02
CA ASN A 49 6.28 -3.36 1.29
C ASN A 49 4.74 -3.26 1.49
N SER A 50 4.13 -4.18 2.26
CA SER A 50 2.70 -4.13 2.54
C SER A 50 2.44 -4.42 4.01
N LEU A 51 1.60 -3.58 4.62
CA LEU A 51 1.10 -3.71 5.99
C LEU A 51 0.14 -4.90 6.16
N LYS A 52 -0.20 -5.57 5.07
CA LYS A 52 -1.10 -6.72 5.01
C LYS A 52 -0.46 -7.99 5.55
N ARG A 53 -1.10 -8.60 6.55
CA ARG A 53 -0.73 -9.87 7.18
C ARG A 53 -1.87 -10.88 7.01
N ARG A 54 -1.51 -12.15 6.99
CA ARG A 54 -2.45 -13.27 6.94
C ARG A 54 -2.34 -14.07 8.23
N ALA A 55 -3.46 -14.31 8.89
CA ALA A 55 -3.60 -15.24 10.00
C ALA A 55 -4.24 -16.53 9.50
N ILE A 56 -3.71 -17.67 9.91
CA ILE A 56 -4.23 -18.99 9.55
C ILE A 56 -4.45 -19.76 10.84
N ILE A 57 -5.65 -20.29 11.05
CA ILE A 57 -5.92 -21.23 12.13
C ILE A 57 -5.27 -22.56 11.73
N VAL A 58 -4.22 -22.94 12.46
CA VAL A 58 -3.52 -24.21 12.24
C VAL A 58 -4.15 -25.31 13.09
N ASP A 59 -4.64 -24.95 14.27
CA ASP A 59 -5.18 -25.90 15.24
C ASP A 59 -6.19 -25.20 16.15
N ALA A 60 -7.36 -25.81 16.30
CA ALA A 60 -8.42 -25.38 17.18
C ALA A 60 -9.38 -26.56 17.42
N PRO A 61 -9.93 -26.73 18.63
CA PRO A 61 -10.87 -27.82 18.93
C PRO A 61 -12.20 -27.67 18.19
N ASP A 62 -12.68 -26.42 18.05
CA ASP A 62 -14.04 -26.12 17.62
C ASP A 62 -14.13 -25.30 16.32
N LEU A 63 -12.98 -24.94 15.73
CA LEU A 63 -12.93 -24.12 14.52
C LEU A 63 -12.17 -24.85 13.41
N PRO A 64 -12.70 -24.84 12.17
CA PRO A 64 -11.98 -25.41 11.04
C PRO A 64 -10.74 -24.57 10.71
N PRO A 65 -9.75 -25.15 10.01
CA PRO A 65 -8.63 -24.39 9.47
C PRO A 65 -9.11 -23.36 8.46
N GLU A 66 -9.05 -22.08 8.83
CA GLU A 66 -9.46 -20.95 8.01
C GLU A 66 -8.37 -19.88 8.02
N GLU A 67 -8.33 -19.06 6.96
CA GLU A 67 -7.41 -17.94 6.84
C GLU A 67 -8.14 -16.61 6.73
N THR A 68 -7.59 -15.59 7.38
CA THR A 68 -8.08 -14.22 7.26
C THR A 68 -6.91 -13.26 7.06
N GLU A 69 -7.19 -12.11 6.46
CA GLU A 69 -6.21 -11.07 6.19
C GLU A 69 -6.53 -9.83 7.03
N PHE A 70 -5.51 -9.22 7.62
CA PHE A 70 -5.61 -8.00 8.41
C PHE A 70 -4.44 -7.08 8.08
N PHE A 71 -4.53 -5.83 8.53
CA PHE A 71 -3.51 -4.81 8.31
C PHE A 71 -2.93 -4.36 9.64
N ILE A 72 -1.62 -4.15 9.68
CA ILE A 72 -0.96 -3.49 10.81
C ILE A 72 -0.85 -2.03 10.45
N THR A 73 -1.51 -1.16 11.20
CA THR A 73 -1.56 0.28 10.96
C THR A 73 -0.92 1.03 12.12
N ALA A 74 -0.75 2.33 11.96
CA ALA A 74 -0.39 3.28 13.01
C ALA A 74 -1.19 3.10 14.32
N ALA A 75 -2.49 2.84 14.19
CA ALA A 75 -3.41 2.68 15.32
C ALA A 75 -3.41 1.25 15.91
N GLY A 76 -2.66 0.33 15.33
CA GLY A 76 -2.67 -1.10 15.68
C GLY A 76 -3.27 -1.98 14.58
N VAL A 77 -3.91 -3.08 14.96
CA VAL A 77 -4.50 -4.06 14.01
C VAL A 77 -5.85 -3.55 13.48
N ALA A 78 -6.03 -3.58 12.17
CA ALA A 78 -7.25 -3.15 11.48
C ALA A 78 -7.64 -4.11 10.35
N ASP A 79 -8.92 -4.09 9.98
CA ASP A 79 -9.44 -4.88 8.85
C ASP A 79 -9.17 -4.23 7.49
N THR A 80 -8.90 -2.91 7.49
CA THR A 80 -8.59 -2.09 6.32
C THR A 80 -7.23 -1.41 6.45
N ASP A 81 -6.66 -0.99 5.33
CA ASP A 81 -5.42 -0.24 5.23
C ASP A 81 -5.55 1.19 5.79
N LYS A 82 -6.71 1.82 5.62
CA LYS A 82 -7.03 3.15 6.13
C LYS A 82 -7.73 3.04 7.49
N VAL A 83 -7.21 3.75 8.48
CA VAL A 83 -7.83 3.88 9.82
C VAL A 83 -8.05 5.35 10.11
N ASP A 84 -9.33 5.73 10.20
CA ASP A 84 -9.73 7.07 10.61
C ASP A 84 -9.64 7.17 12.13
N ILE A 85 -8.55 7.75 12.64
CA ILE A 85 -8.38 7.98 14.08
C ILE A 85 -9.23 9.20 14.46
N PRO A 86 -10.23 9.07 15.34
CA PRO A 86 -11.02 10.22 15.77
C PRO A 86 -10.13 11.19 16.54
N VAL A 87 -9.98 12.40 16.01
CA VAL A 87 -9.18 13.47 16.62
C VAL A 87 -9.85 13.88 17.94
N THR A 88 -9.31 13.37 19.03
CA THR A 88 -9.76 13.74 20.38
C THR A 88 -8.81 14.80 20.91
N PRO A 89 -9.28 16.01 21.27
CA PRO A 89 -8.40 17.06 21.77
C PRO A 89 -7.74 16.61 23.08
N GLY A 90 -6.40 16.50 23.09
CA GLY A 90 -5.59 16.12 24.26
C GLY A 90 -4.91 14.74 24.18
N LEU A 91 -5.03 14.02 23.06
CA LEU A 91 -4.31 12.77 22.80
C LEU A 91 -3.48 12.90 21.52
N ASP A 92 -2.36 13.60 21.66
CA ASP A 92 -1.40 13.80 20.59
C ASP A 92 -0.48 12.58 20.55
N PHE A 93 -0.90 11.53 19.85
CA PHE A 93 -0.03 10.38 19.60
C PHE A 93 0.93 10.72 18.46
N GLU A 94 2.22 10.84 18.76
CA GLU A 94 3.27 10.82 17.74
C GLU A 94 3.38 9.39 17.21
N VAL A 95 2.69 9.12 16.11
CA VAL A 95 2.82 7.84 15.40
C VAL A 95 4.08 7.91 14.54
N GLU A 96 5.13 7.20 14.96
CA GLU A 96 6.27 6.91 14.09
C GLU A 96 5.82 6.02 12.93
N LYS A 97 5.94 6.51 11.70
CA LYS A 97 5.74 5.70 10.49
C LYS A 97 6.89 4.69 10.39
N LEU A 98 6.63 3.44 10.79
CA LEU A 98 7.62 2.35 10.81
C LEU A 98 8.04 1.85 9.42
N TYR A 99 7.29 2.23 8.39
CA TYR A 99 7.61 1.95 7.00
C TYR A 99 7.42 3.23 6.20
N GLU A 100 8.38 3.54 5.33
CA GLU A 100 8.11 4.34 4.15
C GLU A 100 7.14 3.51 3.32
N GLU A 101 5.84 3.76 3.46
CA GLU A 101 4.96 3.42 2.36
C GLU A 101 5.59 4.11 1.14
N GLU A 102 5.78 3.39 0.03
CA GLU A 102 5.63 4.04 -1.27
C GLU A 102 4.17 4.48 -1.35
N ASP A 103 3.89 5.52 -0.57
CA ASP A 103 2.64 6.19 -0.48
C ASP A 103 2.49 6.80 -1.86
N SER A 104 1.75 6.08 -2.69
CA SER A 104 1.00 6.65 -3.81
C SER A 104 0.00 7.73 -3.33
N THR A 105 0.07 8.18 -2.07
CA THR A 105 -0.46 9.44 -1.57
C THR A 105 0.53 10.60 -1.79
N SER A 106 0.82 10.89 -3.06
CA SER A 106 0.60 12.25 -3.54
C SER A 106 -0.88 12.38 -3.97
N GLU A 107 -1.82 12.23 -3.02
CA GLU A 107 -3.19 12.72 -3.25
C GLU A 107 -3.19 14.24 -3.18
N SER A 108 -2.55 14.85 -4.16
CA SER A 108 -2.91 16.16 -4.67
C SER A 108 -2.32 16.27 -6.07
N GLN A 109 -3.20 16.10 -7.07
CA GLN A 109 -3.06 16.60 -8.45
C GLN A 109 -2.62 15.61 -9.55
N ASP A 110 -1.75 14.62 -9.27
CA ASP A 110 -1.24 13.70 -10.31
C ASP A 110 -2.33 12.81 -10.94
N SER A 111 -3.25 12.28 -10.14
CA SER A 111 -4.32 11.37 -10.58
C SER A 111 -5.28 12.03 -11.59
N LYS A 112 -5.47 13.35 -11.52
CA LYS A 112 -6.35 14.09 -12.44
C LYS A 112 -5.73 14.30 -13.82
N LEU A 113 -4.40 14.38 -13.93
CA LEU A 113 -3.73 14.52 -15.22
C LEU A 113 -3.64 13.18 -15.96
N ILE A 114 -3.51 12.07 -15.23
CA ILE A 114 -3.48 10.70 -15.79
C ILE A 114 -4.79 10.35 -16.53
N SER A 115 -5.93 10.95 -16.16
CA SER A 115 -7.21 10.68 -16.87
C SER A 115 -7.24 11.20 -18.30
N VAL A 116 -6.33 12.10 -18.68
CA VAL A 116 -6.22 12.57 -20.06
C VAL A 116 -5.58 11.48 -20.91
N LYS A 117 -6.31 11.02 -21.93
CA LYS A 117 -5.85 9.97 -22.84
C LYS A 117 -4.48 10.32 -23.45
N GLY A 118 -3.51 9.45 -23.19
CA GLY A 118 -2.13 9.56 -23.72
C GLY A 118 -1.11 10.17 -22.74
N ILE A 119 -1.52 10.54 -21.52
CA ILE A 119 -0.62 10.99 -20.45
C ILE A 119 -0.33 9.81 -19.52
N GLY A 120 0.95 9.44 -19.38
CA GLY A 120 1.42 8.40 -18.45
C GLY A 120 2.05 8.99 -17.20
N LYS A 121 2.36 8.13 -16.20
CA LYS A 121 2.95 8.55 -14.91
C LYS A 121 4.20 9.45 -15.07
N GLY A 122 5.17 9.03 -15.88
CA GLY A 122 6.39 9.82 -16.13
C GLY A 122 6.13 11.15 -16.86
N THR A 123 5.06 11.24 -17.65
CA THR A 123 4.65 12.50 -18.29
C THR A 123 4.05 13.46 -17.26
N VAL A 124 3.28 12.95 -16.30
CA VAL A 124 2.72 13.76 -15.21
C VAL A 124 3.82 14.31 -14.32
N GLU A 125 4.82 13.51 -13.98
CA GLU A 125 6.01 13.97 -13.23
C GLU A 125 6.73 15.11 -13.97
N GLY A 126 6.91 14.97 -15.29
CA GLY A 126 7.50 16.03 -16.14
C GLY A 126 6.64 17.29 -16.22
N LEU A 127 5.32 17.15 -16.30
CA LEU A 127 4.39 18.29 -16.30
C LEU A 127 4.36 19.00 -14.95
N GLY A 128 4.42 18.25 -13.85
CA GLY A 128 4.51 18.78 -12.49
C GLY A 128 5.79 19.60 -12.28
N ALA A 129 6.93 19.14 -12.81
CA ALA A 129 8.19 19.90 -12.79
C ALA A 129 8.13 21.23 -13.57
N LEU A 130 7.23 21.32 -14.56
CA LEU A 130 6.96 22.54 -15.33
C LEU A 130 5.85 23.42 -14.71
N GLY A 131 5.33 23.05 -13.54
CA GLY A 131 4.28 23.78 -12.84
C GLY A 131 2.87 23.51 -13.37
N ILE A 132 2.69 22.53 -14.27
CA ILE A 132 1.37 22.11 -14.73
C ILE A 132 0.83 21.07 -13.78
N THR A 133 -0.07 21.51 -12.90
CA THR A 133 -0.64 20.64 -11.88
C THR A 133 -2.12 20.35 -12.10
N SER A 134 -2.82 21.18 -12.88
CA SER A 134 -4.25 21.00 -13.17
C SER A 134 -4.55 20.83 -14.65
N ILE A 135 -5.67 20.17 -14.96
CA ILE A 135 -6.20 20.04 -16.34
C ILE A 135 -6.40 21.43 -16.97
N LYS A 136 -6.80 22.44 -16.17
CA LYS A 136 -6.95 23.83 -16.62
C LYS A 136 -5.63 24.46 -17.03
N ASP A 137 -4.55 24.18 -16.28
CA ASP A 137 -3.21 24.70 -16.58
C ASP A 137 -2.69 24.10 -17.89
N LEU A 138 -2.91 22.79 -18.08
CA LEU A 138 -2.56 22.10 -19.33
C LEU A 138 -3.29 22.69 -20.55
N VAL A 139 -4.57 23.04 -20.39
CA VAL A 139 -5.40 23.62 -21.48
C VAL A 139 -4.96 25.03 -21.86
N ASN A 140 -4.45 25.81 -20.90
CA ASN A 140 -4.05 27.20 -21.12
C ASN A 140 -2.58 27.36 -21.51
N ALA A 141 -1.75 26.33 -21.33
CA ALA A 141 -0.34 26.36 -21.66
C ALA A 141 -0.08 26.41 -23.18
N ASP A 142 1.05 27.00 -23.55
CA ASP A 142 1.49 27.05 -24.95
C ASP A 142 2.07 25.69 -25.38
N PRO A 143 1.52 25.04 -26.42
CA PRO A 143 1.99 23.73 -26.87
C PRO A 143 3.45 23.74 -27.37
N ASP A 144 3.92 24.84 -27.94
CA ASP A 144 5.28 24.90 -28.49
C ASP A 144 6.31 25.03 -27.37
N ASP A 145 6.03 25.85 -26.35
CA ASP A 145 6.88 26.00 -25.16
C ASP A 145 6.97 24.68 -24.36
N LEU A 146 5.83 24.00 -24.17
CA LEU A 146 5.80 22.70 -23.48
C LEU A 146 6.55 21.62 -24.23
N SER A 147 6.44 21.56 -25.55
CA SER A 147 7.14 20.55 -26.35
C SER A 147 8.66 20.70 -26.30
N SER A 148 9.16 21.92 -26.10
CA SER A 148 10.60 22.20 -26.00
C SER A 148 11.19 21.78 -24.65
N LYS A 149 10.37 21.82 -23.59
CA LYS A 149 10.80 21.54 -22.21
C LYS A 149 10.48 20.11 -21.76
N LEU A 150 9.44 19.51 -22.31
CA LEU A 150 9.00 18.16 -21.96
C LEU A 150 9.64 17.12 -22.89
N SER A 151 10.50 16.27 -22.33
CA SER A 151 11.13 15.18 -23.09
C SER A 151 10.09 14.14 -23.53
N GLY A 152 10.01 13.86 -24.84
CA GLY A 152 9.19 12.77 -25.38
C GLY A 152 7.77 13.16 -25.82
N ALA A 153 7.40 14.44 -25.78
CA ALA A 153 6.12 14.93 -26.28
C ALA A 153 6.32 15.95 -27.41
N SER A 154 5.69 15.71 -28.57
CA SER A 154 5.70 16.69 -29.67
C SER A 154 4.60 17.75 -29.46
N SER A 155 4.74 18.93 -30.09
CA SER A 155 3.69 19.97 -30.09
C SER A 155 2.32 19.40 -30.54
N LYS A 156 2.33 18.48 -31.52
CA LYS A 156 1.13 17.75 -31.96
C LYS A 156 0.53 16.86 -30.86
N THR A 157 1.36 16.14 -30.12
CA THR A 157 0.95 15.29 -29.00
C THR A 157 0.29 16.12 -27.90
N ILE A 158 0.87 17.28 -27.57
CA ILE A 158 0.34 18.19 -26.55
C ILE A 158 -1.00 18.79 -26.99
N LEU A 159 -1.15 19.16 -28.26
CA LEU A 159 -2.44 19.62 -28.81
C LEU A 159 -3.54 18.56 -28.67
N ASP A 160 -3.21 17.29 -28.87
CA ASP A 160 -4.17 16.19 -28.71
C ASP A 160 -4.52 15.96 -27.23
N TRP A 161 -3.55 16.10 -26.31
CA TRP A 161 -3.82 16.12 -24.87
C TRP A 161 -4.74 17.29 -24.47
N GLN A 162 -4.51 18.49 -24.99
CA GLN A 162 -5.35 19.67 -24.74
C GLN A 162 -6.78 19.49 -25.26
N LYS A 163 -6.97 18.86 -26.42
CA LYS A 163 -8.32 18.53 -26.94
C LYS A 163 -9.06 17.57 -26.03
N ASN A 164 -8.39 16.50 -25.60
CA ASN A 164 -8.96 15.50 -24.69
C ASN A 164 -9.28 16.13 -23.32
N ALA A 165 -8.37 16.97 -22.80
CA ALA A 165 -8.55 17.72 -21.57
C ALA A 165 -9.75 18.69 -21.64
N LYS A 166 -9.94 19.41 -22.75
CA LYS A 166 -11.12 20.28 -22.98
C LYS A 166 -12.43 19.49 -22.93
N GLY A 167 -12.44 18.23 -23.37
CA GLY A 167 -13.59 17.35 -23.25
C GLY A 167 -13.96 17.03 -21.81
N LEU A 168 -12.96 16.85 -20.94
CA LEU A 168 -13.13 16.55 -19.51
C LEU A 168 -13.53 17.77 -18.67
N VAL A 169 -13.16 18.99 -19.10
CA VAL A 169 -13.52 20.24 -18.39
C VAL A 169 -14.98 20.67 -18.68
N LYS A 170 -15.54 20.25 -19.82
CA LYS A 170 -16.91 20.58 -20.23
C LYS A 170 -17.96 19.54 -19.80
N ALA A 171 -17.54 18.43 -19.19
CA ALA A 171 -18.40 17.34 -18.73
C ALA A 171 -18.80 17.52 -17.26
#